data_AF-A0A7S1Z188-F1
#
_entry.id   AF-A0A7S1Z188-F1
#
_cell.length_a   1.000
_cell.length_b   1.000
_cell.length_c   1.000
_cell.angle_alpha   90.00
_cell.angle_beta   90.00
_cell.angle_gamma   90.00
#
_symmetry.space_group_name_H-M   'P 1'
#
loop_
_entity.id
_entity.type
_entity.pdbx_description
1 polymer ?
#
loop_
_entity_poly.entity_id
_entity_poly.type
_entity_poly.pdbx_seq_one_letter_code
_entity_poly.pdbx_strand_id
1 'polypeptide(L)'
;FTCRIPVDDGNINRTIGPISKDKICGGFYPDWESRPSIPQIHPNYNLIYLFAARQNGATNGSISFTAPYEEYYEDIQLERKNNNRTFILSVGGSGHAFVIPNRAFSESLLESVLSMYDEVGGFDGLDWGNYGDGVEPSTEEMIWISSELKRLHPGFIISSSSRPYSHAGK
;
A
#
# COMPACT_ATOMS: atom_id res chain seq x y z
N PHE A 1 1.09 -5.23 -21.40
CA PHE A 1 1.23 -3.81 -20.98
C PHE A 1 2.72 -3.50 -20.84
N THR A 2 3.27 -2.64 -21.68
CA THR A 2 4.66 -2.18 -21.56
C THR A 2 4.62 -0.84 -20.84
N CYS A 3 5.06 -0.79 -19.58
CA CYS A 3 5.29 0.48 -18.91
C CYS A 3 6.47 1.16 -19.63
N ARG A 4 6.17 2.19 -20.43
CA ARG A 4 7.17 3.03 -21.09
C ARG A 4 7.39 4.23 -20.20
N ILE A 5 8.45 4.21 -19.41
CA ILE A 5 8.90 5.41 -18.68
C ILE A 5 9.60 6.30 -19.71
N PRO A 6 9.13 7.54 -19.96
CA PRO A 6 9.82 8.44 -20.85
C PRO A 6 11.18 8.80 -20.24
N VAL A 7 12.25 8.64 -21.02
CA VAL A 7 13.53 9.28 -20.76
C VAL A 7 13.66 10.45 -21.73
N ASP A 8 14.12 11.60 -21.25
CA ASP A 8 14.17 12.91 -21.94
C ASP A 8 15.04 12.97 -23.23
N ASP A 9 15.45 11.83 -23.79
CA ASP A 9 16.34 11.77 -24.97
C ASP A 9 15.62 11.42 -26.29
N GLY A 10 14.29 11.28 -26.28
CA GLY A 10 13.49 11.05 -27.49
C GLY A 10 13.65 9.67 -28.12
N ASN A 11 14.35 8.73 -27.47
CA ASN A 11 14.63 7.40 -28.03
C ASN A 11 13.68 6.34 -27.46
N ILE A 12 12.53 6.16 -28.11
CA ILE A 12 11.45 5.24 -27.70
C ILE A 12 11.79 3.73 -27.82
N ASN A 13 12.96 3.39 -28.34
CA ASN A 13 13.39 2.00 -28.64
C ASN A 13 14.48 1.46 -27.70
N ARG A 14 14.81 2.17 -26.61
CA ARG A 14 15.77 1.64 -25.64
C ARG A 14 15.10 0.54 -24.81
N THR A 15 15.61 -0.68 -24.90
CA THR A 15 15.29 -1.73 -23.93
C THR A 15 15.68 -1.22 -22.55
N ILE A 16 14.71 -0.85 -21.72
CA ILE A 16 14.96 -0.43 -20.35
C ILE A 16 15.36 -1.71 -19.62
N GLY A 17 16.67 -1.87 -19.40
CA GLY A 17 17.19 -2.93 -18.53
C GLY A 17 16.56 -2.84 -17.13
N PRO A 18 16.72 -3.88 -16.30
CA PRO A 18 16.17 -3.87 -14.96
C PRO A 18 16.56 -2.59 -14.22
N ILE A 19 15.60 -2.01 -13.51
CA ILE A 19 15.84 -0.81 -12.69
C ILE A 19 16.96 -1.14 -11.69
N SER A 20 17.92 -0.23 -11.52
CA SER A 20 18.98 -0.41 -10.50
C SER A 20 18.33 -0.67 -9.15
N LYS A 21 18.95 -1.51 -8.31
CA LYS A 21 18.46 -1.77 -6.95
C LYS A 21 18.35 -0.49 -6.10
N ASP A 22 19.02 0.59 -6.49
CA ASP A 22 19.00 1.89 -5.83
C ASP A 22 17.83 2.80 -6.26
N LYS A 23 16.98 2.33 -7.20
CA LYS A 23 15.83 3.07 -7.70
C LYS A 23 14.55 2.29 -7.42
N ILE A 24 13.48 3.03 -7.13
CA ILE A 24 12.17 2.46 -6.84
C ILE A 24 11.24 2.73 -8.02
N CYS A 25 10.56 1.69 -8.48
CA CYS A 25 9.39 1.80 -9.34
C CYS A 25 8.21 1.16 -8.63
N GLY A 26 7.40 2.04 -8.04
CA GLY A 26 6.19 1.69 -7.30
C GLY A 26 4.96 1.67 -8.20
N GLY A 27 4.00 0.81 -7.88
CA GLY A 27 2.69 0.83 -8.51
C GLY A 27 1.59 0.31 -7.57
N PHE A 28 0.39 0.88 -7.68
CA PHE A 28 -0.79 0.32 -7.04
C PHE A 28 -1.23 -0.96 -7.76
N TYR A 29 -1.44 -2.02 -7.00
CA TYR A 29 -2.06 -3.25 -7.42
C TYR A 29 -3.50 -3.28 -6.90
N PRO A 30 -4.49 -2.98 -7.76
CA PRO A 30 -5.85 -2.79 -7.31
C PRO A 30 -6.65 -4.09 -7.14
N ASP A 31 -7.68 -4.03 -6.29
CA ASP A 31 -8.64 -5.11 -6.03
C ASP A 31 -9.82 -5.19 -7.02
N TRP A 32 -9.89 -4.33 -8.05
CA TRP A 32 -10.94 -4.35 -9.09
C TRP A 32 -10.58 -5.11 -10.37
N GLU A 33 -11.60 -5.41 -11.20
CA GLU A 33 -11.51 -6.29 -12.37
C GLU A 33 -10.43 -5.91 -13.40
N SER A 34 -9.92 -6.91 -14.13
CA SER A 34 -8.87 -6.80 -15.17
C SER A 34 -7.47 -6.43 -14.67
N ARG A 35 -6.92 -7.26 -13.78
CA ARG A 35 -5.53 -7.19 -13.29
C ARG A 35 -4.74 -8.46 -13.64
N PRO A 36 -3.42 -8.36 -13.90
CA PRO A 36 -2.55 -9.53 -13.99
C PRO A 36 -2.40 -10.19 -12.60
N SER A 37 -2.03 -11.47 -12.53
CA SER A 37 -1.56 -12.02 -11.25
C SER A 37 -0.25 -11.34 -10.83
N ILE A 38 0.09 -11.42 -9.54
CA ILE A 38 1.31 -10.80 -9.00
C ILE A 38 2.58 -11.22 -9.77
N PRO A 39 2.80 -12.50 -10.12
CA PRO A 39 3.98 -12.94 -10.89
C PRO A 39 4.03 -12.36 -12.31
N GLN A 40 2.88 -11.95 -12.86
CA GLN A 40 2.79 -11.34 -14.19
C GLN A 40 3.10 -9.83 -14.18
N ILE A 41 3.23 -9.20 -13.01
CA ILE A 41 3.63 -7.79 -12.92
C ILE A 41 5.04 -7.65 -13.49
N HIS A 42 5.24 -6.64 -14.34
CA HIS A 42 6.53 -6.39 -14.99
C HIS A 42 7.68 -6.34 -13.97
N PRO A 43 8.82 -7.01 -14.22
CA PRO A 43 9.90 -7.19 -13.24
C PRO A 43 10.60 -5.90 -12.83
N ASN A 44 10.39 -4.80 -13.56
CA ASN A 44 10.88 -3.48 -13.17
C ASN A 44 10.12 -2.87 -11.98
N TYR A 45 8.93 -3.37 -11.61
CA TYR A 45 8.22 -2.92 -10.42
C TYR A 45 8.72 -3.66 -9.19
N ASN A 46 9.58 -3.01 -8.41
CA ASN A 46 10.14 -3.54 -7.18
C ASN A 46 9.36 -3.12 -5.92
N LEU A 47 8.37 -2.23 -6.06
CA LEU A 47 7.47 -1.84 -4.98
C LEU A 47 6.01 -1.96 -5.45
N ILE A 48 5.21 -2.72 -4.71
CA ILE A 48 3.80 -2.97 -5.02
C ILE A 48 2.94 -2.50 -3.83
N TYR A 49 2.01 -1.59 -4.08
CA TYR A 49 1.01 -1.17 -3.10
C TYR A 49 -0.26 -2.01 -3.25
N LEU A 50 -0.59 -2.82 -2.25
CA LEU A 50 -1.81 -3.65 -2.23
C LEU A 50 -3.01 -2.72 -1.97
N PHE A 51 -3.78 -2.41 -3.02
CA PHE A 51 -4.79 -1.37 -3.01
C PHE A 51 -6.21 -1.94 -3.13
N ALA A 52 -7.11 -1.72 -2.17
CA ALA A 52 -6.89 -1.08 -0.88
C ALA A 52 -7.66 -1.79 0.23
N ALA A 53 -7.09 -1.81 1.42
CA ALA A 53 -7.82 -2.16 2.61
C ALA A 53 -8.80 -1.03 2.99
N ARG A 54 -10.02 -1.38 3.38
CA ARG A 54 -11.12 -0.45 3.63
C ARG A 54 -11.70 -0.64 5.02
N GLN A 55 -12.19 0.45 5.61
CA GLN A 55 -12.84 0.41 6.93
C GLN A 55 -14.07 -0.50 6.91
N ASN A 56 -14.22 -1.32 7.95
CA ASN A 56 -15.38 -2.19 8.12
C ASN A 56 -16.54 -1.40 8.76
N GLY A 57 -17.39 -0.76 7.96
CA GLY A 57 -18.48 0.07 8.50
C GLY A 57 -17.95 1.34 9.19
N ALA A 58 -18.83 2.13 9.80
CA ALA A 58 -18.48 3.50 10.21
C ALA A 58 -17.87 3.62 11.62
N THR A 59 -18.09 2.65 12.51
CA THR A 59 -17.84 2.82 13.96
C THR A 59 -16.79 1.88 14.53
N ASN A 60 -16.38 0.84 13.80
CA ASN A 60 -15.24 0.04 14.20
C ASN A 60 -13.99 0.57 13.47
N GLY A 61 -12.84 0.55 14.16
CA GLY A 61 -11.59 1.00 13.56
C GLY A 61 -10.91 -0.03 12.66
N SER A 62 -11.49 -1.23 12.58
CA SER A 62 -10.94 -2.32 11.79
C SER A 62 -11.04 -2.03 10.30
N ILE A 63 -10.04 -2.49 9.56
CA ILE A 63 -10.02 -2.52 8.11
C ILE A 63 -10.00 -3.96 7.62
N SER A 64 -10.41 -4.17 6.37
CA SER A 64 -10.27 -5.47 5.71
C SER A 64 -9.77 -5.31 4.28
N PHE A 65 -9.10 -6.34 3.80
CA PHE A 65 -8.68 -6.49 2.42
C PHE A 65 -9.13 -7.87 1.93
N THR A 66 -9.77 -7.91 0.76
CA THR A 66 -10.19 -9.18 0.16
C THR A 66 -9.15 -9.60 -0.86
N ALA A 67 -8.60 -10.81 -0.68
CA ALA A 67 -7.70 -11.40 -1.65
C ALA A 67 -8.34 -11.44 -3.05
N PRO A 68 -7.69 -10.88 -4.08
CA PRO A 68 -8.26 -10.77 -5.41
C PRO A 68 -8.37 -12.10 -6.16
N TYR A 69 -7.67 -13.15 -5.73
CA TYR A 69 -7.68 -14.51 -6.26
C TYR A 69 -7.07 -15.49 -5.23
N GLU A 70 -7.19 -16.79 -5.47
CA GLU A 70 -6.88 -17.86 -4.51
C GLU A 70 -5.39 -17.89 -4.12
N GLU A 71 -4.48 -17.84 -5.09
CA GLU A 71 -3.03 -17.91 -4.89
C GLU A 71 -2.39 -16.58 -4.46
N TYR A 72 -3.19 -15.54 -4.20
CA TYR A 72 -2.69 -14.18 -4.03
C TYR A 72 -1.66 -14.04 -2.91
N TYR A 73 -1.90 -14.66 -1.75
CA TYR A 73 -0.96 -14.60 -0.63
C TYR A 73 0.32 -15.41 -0.89
N GLU A 74 0.20 -16.57 -1.54
CA GLU A 74 1.36 -17.37 -1.94
C GLU A 74 2.24 -16.61 -2.93
N ASP A 75 1.62 -15.98 -3.93
CA ASP A 75 2.31 -15.16 -4.92
C ASP A 75 3.07 -13.98 -4.29
N ILE A 76 2.48 -13.31 -3.29
CA ILE A 76 3.18 -12.26 -2.52
C ILE A 76 4.47 -12.84 -1.92
N GLN A 77 4.39 -13.97 -1.23
CA GLN A 77 5.57 -14.54 -0.57
C GLN A 77 6.62 -15.04 -1.57
N LEU A 78 6.19 -15.63 -2.70
CA LEU A 78 7.09 -16.06 -3.75
C LEU A 78 7.80 -14.88 -4.41
N GLU A 79 7.12 -13.78 -4.71
CA GLU A 79 7.73 -12.60 -5.30
C GLU A 79 8.65 -11.84 -4.32
N ARG A 80 8.29 -11.80 -3.02
CA ARG A 80 9.20 -11.29 -1.97
C ARG A 80 10.50 -12.09 -1.96
N LYS A 81 10.39 -13.42 -1.96
CA LYS A 81 11.53 -14.33 -1.87
C LYS A 81 12.40 -14.36 -3.14
N ASN A 82 11.77 -14.49 -4.30
CA ASN A 82 12.48 -14.79 -5.55
C ASN A 82 12.89 -13.55 -6.32
N ASN A 83 12.10 -12.48 -6.21
CA ASN A 83 12.28 -11.25 -7.00
C ASN A 83 12.58 -10.02 -6.15
N ASN A 84 12.72 -10.19 -4.82
CA ASN A 84 13.03 -9.11 -3.88
C ASN A 84 12.07 -7.92 -4.04
N ARG A 85 10.79 -8.21 -4.26
CA ARG A 85 9.75 -7.18 -4.31
C ARG A 85 9.34 -6.79 -2.90
N THR A 86 9.05 -5.51 -2.73
CA THR A 86 8.46 -4.93 -1.53
C THR A 86 6.96 -4.81 -1.72
N PHE A 87 6.17 -5.24 -0.74
CA PHE A 87 4.71 -5.14 -0.73
C PHE A 87 4.24 -4.25 0.42
N ILE A 88 3.44 -3.24 0.13
CA ILE A 88 2.91 -2.30 1.13
C ILE A 88 1.38 -2.34 1.09
N LEU A 89 0.73 -2.59 2.22
CA LEU A 89 -0.72 -2.50 2.32
C LEU A 89 -1.16 -1.04 2.25
N SER A 90 -1.98 -0.66 1.27
CA SER A 90 -2.54 0.69 1.19
C SER A 90 -3.94 0.73 1.80
N VAL A 91 -4.19 1.69 2.69
CA VAL A 91 -5.48 1.86 3.37
C VAL A 91 -6.25 3.06 2.84
N GLY A 92 -7.55 2.90 2.61
CA GLY A 92 -8.43 3.95 2.12
C GLY A 92 -8.59 3.96 0.60
N GLY A 93 -8.29 5.10 -0.04
CA GLY A 93 -8.59 5.33 -1.45
C GLY A 93 -9.81 6.22 -1.69
N SER A 94 -10.07 6.55 -2.96
CA SER A 94 -11.19 7.41 -3.35
C SER A 94 -12.53 6.80 -2.90
N GLY A 95 -13.38 7.57 -2.21
CA GLY A 95 -14.65 7.09 -1.67
C GLY A 95 -14.54 6.28 -0.37
N HIS A 96 -13.33 6.10 0.15
CA HIS A 96 -13.03 5.31 1.34
C HIS A 96 -12.16 6.08 2.34
N ALA A 97 -12.32 7.40 2.38
CA ALA A 97 -11.75 8.22 3.44
C ALA A 97 -12.36 7.87 4.80
N PHE A 98 -11.56 7.89 5.85
CA PHE A 98 -12.05 7.67 7.21
C PHE A 98 -11.19 8.38 8.25
N VAL A 99 -11.85 8.72 9.36
CA VAL A 99 -11.25 9.36 10.55
C VAL A 99 -10.94 8.29 11.58
N ILE A 100 -9.84 8.47 12.31
CA ILE A 100 -9.47 7.68 13.48
C ILE A 100 -9.68 8.58 14.70
N PRO A 101 -10.86 8.53 15.35
CA PRO A 101 -11.26 9.54 16.33
C PRO A 101 -10.59 9.39 17.70
N ASN A 102 -10.04 8.22 18.02
CA ASN A 102 -9.46 7.93 19.32
C ASN A 102 -8.59 6.66 19.29
N ARG A 103 -7.91 6.41 20.40
CA ARG A 103 -7.02 5.27 20.58
C ARG A 103 -7.68 3.91 20.43
N ALA A 104 -8.90 3.71 20.92
CA ALA A 104 -9.58 2.42 20.77
C ALA A 104 -9.81 2.07 19.28
N PHE A 105 -10.09 3.09 18.47
CA PHE A 105 -10.19 2.93 17.02
C PHE A 105 -8.84 2.59 16.41
N SER A 106 -7.77 3.23 16.86
CA SER A 106 -6.38 2.93 16.44
C SER A 106 -5.96 1.51 16.79
N GLU A 107 -6.33 1.02 17.97
CA GLU A 107 -6.06 -0.35 18.43
C GLU A 107 -6.78 -1.36 17.53
N SER A 108 -8.07 -1.14 17.24
CA SER A 108 -8.82 -1.99 16.29
C SER A 108 -8.21 -1.98 14.88
N LEU A 109 -7.71 -0.83 14.42
CA LEU A 109 -7.04 -0.74 13.13
C LEU A 109 -5.73 -1.54 13.15
N LEU A 110 -4.89 -1.31 14.15
CA LEU A 110 -3.62 -2.02 14.34
C LEU A 110 -3.85 -3.53 14.38
N GLU A 111 -4.81 -4.01 15.18
CA GLU A 111 -5.16 -5.43 15.26
C GLU A 111 -5.56 -6.00 13.90
N SER A 112 -6.37 -5.29 13.12
CA SER A 112 -6.75 -5.75 11.78
C SER A 112 -5.58 -5.77 10.79
N VAL A 113 -4.65 -4.81 10.87
CA VAL A 113 -3.40 -4.82 10.09
C VAL A 113 -2.54 -6.02 10.45
N LEU A 114 -2.40 -6.33 11.75
CA LEU A 114 -1.62 -7.46 12.22
C LEU A 114 -2.26 -8.80 11.82
N SER A 115 -3.59 -8.93 11.90
CA SER A 115 -4.30 -10.12 11.41
C SER A 115 -4.01 -10.36 9.92
N MET A 116 -4.16 -9.32 9.08
CA MET A 116 -3.83 -9.43 7.67
C MET A 116 -2.34 -9.71 7.43
N TYR A 117 -1.46 -9.14 8.24
CA TYR A 117 -0.02 -9.43 8.16
C TYR A 117 0.23 -10.92 8.38
N ASP A 118 -0.37 -11.52 9.40
CA ASP A 118 -0.22 -12.94 9.70
C ASP A 118 -0.87 -13.82 8.62
N GLU A 119 -2.07 -13.47 8.14
CA GLU A 119 -2.78 -14.19 7.08
C GLU A 119 -2.00 -14.25 5.76
N VAL A 120 -1.35 -13.15 5.39
CA VAL A 120 -0.56 -13.05 4.16
C VAL A 120 0.79 -13.79 4.31
N GLY A 121 1.26 -14.05 5.54
CA GLY A 121 2.64 -14.48 5.81
C GLY A 121 3.64 -13.32 5.85
N GLY A 122 3.14 -12.10 6.03
CA GLY A 122 3.88 -10.85 6.15
C GLY A 122 3.89 -10.00 4.89
N PHE A 123 3.90 -8.68 5.08
CA PHE A 123 4.16 -7.67 4.06
C PHE A 123 5.03 -6.56 4.64
N ASP A 124 5.59 -5.70 3.81
CA ASP A 124 6.74 -4.87 4.18
C ASP A 124 6.35 -3.49 4.73
N GLY A 125 5.09 -3.09 4.63
CA GLY A 125 4.67 -1.79 5.13
C GLY A 125 3.19 -1.45 5.05
N LEU A 126 2.88 -0.24 5.49
CA LEU A 126 1.57 0.41 5.40
C LEU A 126 1.68 1.73 4.62
N ASP A 127 0.72 1.99 3.74
CA ASP A 127 0.52 3.25 3.04
C ASP A 127 -0.78 3.91 3.51
N TRP A 128 -0.67 5.10 4.08
CA TRP A 128 -1.81 5.93 4.44
C TRP A 128 -2.37 6.63 3.20
N GLY A 129 -3.51 6.14 2.71
CA GLY A 129 -4.30 6.71 1.61
C GLY A 129 -5.72 7.15 2.04
N ASN A 130 -5.93 7.41 3.33
CA ASN A 130 -7.24 7.71 3.93
C ASN A 130 -7.67 9.19 3.80
N TYR A 131 -6.90 10.03 3.10
CA TYR A 131 -7.13 11.48 2.97
C TYR A 131 -8.14 11.90 1.88
N GLY A 132 -9.00 10.99 1.45
CA GLY A 132 -10.03 11.29 0.47
C GLY A 132 -11.07 12.28 1.00
N ASP A 133 -11.85 12.84 0.08
CA ASP A 133 -13.19 13.38 0.39
C ASP A 133 -13.29 14.45 1.49
N GLY A 134 -12.22 15.25 1.68
CA GLY A 134 -12.20 16.38 2.62
C GLY A 134 -11.98 15.99 4.08
N VAL A 135 -11.60 14.74 4.35
CA VAL A 135 -11.29 14.27 5.70
C VAL A 135 -9.90 14.75 6.14
N GLU A 136 -9.82 15.33 7.33
CA GLU A 136 -8.55 15.70 7.95
C GLU A 136 -7.80 14.45 8.45
N PRO A 137 -6.46 14.38 8.27
CA PRO A 137 -5.64 13.33 8.86
C PRO A 137 -5.80 13.28 10.39
N SER A 138 -6.09 12.10 10.94
CA SER A 138 -5.95 11.82 12.38
C SER A 138 -4.48 11.67 12.78
N THR A 139 -3.67 12.72 12.62
CA THR A 139 -2.20 12.66 12.66
C THR A 139 -1.65 11.98 13.92
N GLU A 140 -2.17 12.31 15.10
CA GLU A 140 -1.70 11.71 16.36
C GLU A 140 -1.89 10.19 16.38
N GLU A 141 -3.07 9.73 15.98
CA GLU A 141 -3.41 8.31 15.94
C GLU A 141 -2.64 7.57 14.84
N MET A 142 -2.49 8.19 13.66
CA MET A 142 -1.70 7.63 12.56
C MET A 142 -0.22 7.47 12.95
N ILE A 143 0.36 8.45 13.66
CA ILE A 143 1.73 8.37 14.19
C ILE A 143 1.84 7.23 15.20
N TRP A 144 0.86 7.08 16.09
CA TRP A 144 0.89 6.01 17.09
C TRP A 144 0.83 4.62 16.44
N ILE A 145 -0.13 4.38 15.53
CA ILE A 145 -0.24 3.11 14.80
C ILE A 145 1.06 2.82 14.05
N SER A 146 1.60 3.82 13.36
CA SER A 146 2.86 3.71 12.62
C SER A 146 4.05 3.34 13.53
N SER A 147 4.07 3.87 14.75
CA SER A 147 5.11 3.59 15.75
C SER A 147 4.98 2.17 16.31
N GLU A 148 3.76 1.72 16.61
CA GLU A 148 3.52 0.35 17.08
C GLU A 148 3.88 -0.68 16.02
N LEU A 149 3.50 -0.47 14.75
CA LEU A 149 3.88 -1.36 13.64
C LEU A 149 5.40 -1.46 13.50
N LYS A 150 6.13 -0.34 13.60
CA LYS A 150 7.60 -0.33 13.57
C LYS A 150 8.23 -0.99 14.80
N ARG A 151 7.58 -0.91 15.97
CA ARG A 151 8.04 -1.56 17.21
C ARG A 151 7.89 -3.08 17.12
N LEU A 152 6.75 -3.55 16.59
CA LEU A 152 6.43 -4.97 16.43
C LEU A 152 7.21 -5.61 15.27
N HIS A 153 7.43 -4.84 14.19
CA HIS A 153 8.11 -5.30 12.98
C HIS A 153 9.25 -4.33 12.62
N PRO A 154 10.47 -4.53 13.15
CA PRO A 154 11.63 -3.70 12.79
C PRO A 154 11.87 -3.70 11.28
N GLY A 155 11.97 -2.49 10.69
CA GLY A 155 12.10 -2.32 9.24
C GLY A 155 10.79 -2.10 8.49
N PHE A 156 9.64 -2.20 9.17
CA PHE A 156 8.33 -1.94 8.57
C PHE A 156 8.25 -0.53 7.97
N ILE A 157 7.84 -0.45 6.70
CA ILE A 157 7.78 0.77 5.92
C ILE A 157 6.48 1.48 6.24
N ILE A 158 6.56 2.78 6.53
CA ILE A 158 5.39 3.64 6.62
C ILE A 158 5.52 4.64 5.49
N SER A 159 4.54 4.63 4.61
CA SER A 159 4.44 5.55 3.49
C SER A 159 3.08 6.24 3.50
N SER A 160 2.95 7.26 2.67
CA SER A 160 1.70 7.97 2.58
C SER A 160 1.58 8.60 1.21
N SER A 161 0.54 8.20 0.49
CA SER A 161 0.12 8.84 -0.75
C SER A 161 -0.54 10.18 -0.39
N SER A 162 0.27 11.23 -0.28
CA SER A 162 -0.28 12.57 -0.06
C SER A 162 -1.19 12.93 -1.22
N ARG A 163 -2.44 13.30 -0.94
CA ARG A 163 -2.92 14.55 -1.53
C ARG A 163 -2.12 15.63 -0.80
N PRO A 164 -1.27 16.45 -1.46
CA PRO A 164 -0.74 17.62 -0.79
C PRO A 164 -1.95 18.37 -0.25
N TYR A 165 -2.07 18.42 1.08
CA TYR A 165 -3.13 19.14 1.75
C TYR A 165 -2.84 20.63 1.51
N SER A 166 -3.26 21.15 0.35
CA SER A 166 -3.18 22.57 0.09
C SER A 166 -4.32 23.22 0.83
N HIS A 167 -4.02 23.76 2.01
CA HIS A 167 -4.71 24.92 2.55
C HIS A 167 -4.50 26.17 1.67
N ALA A 168 -4.52 26.05 0.33
CA ALA A 168 -4.57 27.20 -0.56
C ALA A 168 -6.03 27.65 -0.68
N GLY A 169 -6.59 28.12 0.43
CA GLY A 169 -8.00 28.49 0.53
C GLY A 169 -8.45 29.06 1.88
N LYS A 170 -7.54 29.41 2.78
CA LYS A 170 -7.82 30.34 3.89
C LYS A 170 -6.65 31.30 4.06
#